data_AF-A0A537GQ59-F1
#
_entry.id   AF-A0A537GQ59-F1
#
_cell.length_a   1.000
_cell.length_b   1.000
_cell.length_c   1.000
_cell.angle_alpha   90.00
_cell.angle_beta   90.00
_cell.angle_gamma   90.00
#
_symmetry.space_group_name_H-M   'P 1'
#
loop_
_entity.id
_entity.type
_entity.pdbx_description
1 polymer ?
#
loop_
_entity_poly.entity_id
_entity_poly.type
_entity_poly.pdbx_seq_one_letter_code
_entity_poly.pdbx_strand_id
1 'polypeptide(L)'
;MDERGVPVKCADYGFTASHQVYLNMKDEKEIDRLTQRLEDANIIVDRGIRIGTCEATRRGMKPKDMDRVAELISQVYKGTDPARIRPQATRLRRGFSSILYA
;
A
#
# COMPACT_ATOMS: atom_id res chain seq x y z
N MET A 1 5.34 5.88 -4.37
CA MET A 1 5.93 4.52 -4.27
C MET A 1 7.13 4.39 -5.17
N ASP A 2 6.98 4.69 -6.45
CA ASP A 2 8.06 4.66 -7.45
C ASP A 2 9.30 5.48 -7.02
N GLU A 3 9.10 6.74 -6.60
CA GLU A 3 10.15 7.59 -6.01
C GLU A 3 10.89 6.96 -4.81
N ARG A 4 10.29 5.96 -4.16
CA ARG A 4 10.89 5.24 -3.02
C ARG A 4 11.58 3.94 -3.44
N GLY A 5 11.66 3.64 -4.73
CA GLY A 5 12.30 2.45 -5.30
C GLY A 5 11.41 1.20 -5.28
N VAL A 6 10.09 1.34 -5.13
CA VAL A 6 9.14 0.22 -5.26
C VAL A 6 8.73 0.14 -6.73
N PRO A 7 8.85 -1.03 -7.40
CA PRO A 7 8.56 -1.13 -8.83
C PRO A 7 7.06 -1.02 -9.08
N VAL A 8 6.61 0.05 -9.75
CA VAL A 8 5.20 0.26 -10.12
C VAL A 8 5.03 0.10 -11.63
N LYS A 9 3.90 -0.46 -12.09
CA LYS A 9 3.61 -0.60 -13.51
C LYS A 9 3.26 0.75 -14.16
N CYS A 10 3.45 0.83 -15.48
CA CYS A 10 2.95 1.90 -16.35
C CYS A 10 3.50 3.31 -16.04
N ALA A 11 4.77 3.44 -15.64
CA ALA A 11 5.40 4.73 -15.35
C ALA A 11 5.28 5.73 -16.53
N ASP A 12 5.48 5.27 -17.77
CA ASP A 12 5.38 6.09 -18.98
C ASP A 12 3.98 6.70 -19.22
N TYR A 13 2.95 6.13 -18.59
CA TYR A 13 1.55 6.59 -18.67
C TYR A 13 1.07 7.30 -17.40
N GLY A 14 1.97 7.61 -16.46
CA GLY A 14 1.59 8.19 -15.17
C GLY A 14 0.98 7.19 -14.19
N PHE A 15 1.37 5.91 -14.29
CA PHE A 15 0.99 4.78 -13.43
C PHE A 15 -0.46 4.30 -13.55
N THR A 16 -1.46 5.16 -13.30
CA THR A 16 -2.87 4.78 -13.32
C THR A 16 -3.79 5.98 -13.49
N ALA A 17 -4.91 5.78 -14.21
CA ALA A 17 -6.04 6.72 -14.29
C ALA A 17 -7.28 6.18 -13.55
N SER A 18 -7.08 5.23 -12.62
CA SER A 18 -8.13 4.55 -11.86
C SER A 18 -7.81 4.54 -10.36
N HIS A 19 -8.63 3.85 -9.58
CA HIS A 19 -8.39 3.64 -8.14
C HIS A 19 -7.32 2.57 -7.85
N GLN A 20 -6.76 1.92 -8.87
CA GLN A 20 -5.88 0.76 -8.75
C GLN A 20 -4.43 1.10 -9.11
N VAL A 21 -3.49 0.63 -8.30
CA VAL A 21 -2.05 0.67 -8.56
C VAL A 21 -1.51 -0.76 -8.54
N TYR A 22 -0.67 -1.11 -9.51
CA TYR A 22 -0.06 -2.44 -9.63
C TYR A 22 1.44 -2.36 -9.45
N LEU A 23 2.01 -3.26 -8.64
CA LEU A 23 3.47 -3.41 -8.60
C LEU A 23 3.96 -4.28 -9.78
N ASN A 24 5.14 -3.95 -10.29
CA ASN A 24 5.76 -4.64 -11.41
C ASN A 24 6.62 -5.82 -10.91
N MET A 25 5.95 -6.89 -10.47
CA MET A 25 6.55 -8.13 -10.01
C MET A 25 6.02 -9.30 -10.85
N LYS A 26 6.86 -10.32 -11.09
CA LYS A 26 6.52 -11.48 -11.92
C LYS A 26 6.66 -12.82 -11.20
N ASP A 27 7.55 -12.91 -10.22
CA ASP A 27 7.77 -14.13 -9.46
C ASP A 27 6.67 -14.31 -8.42
N GLU A 28 5.92 -15.42 -8.53
CA GLU A 28 4.79 -15.70 -7.64
C GLU A 28 5.21 -15.90 -6.18
N LYS A 29 6.40 -16.45 -5.92
CA LYS A 29 6.88 -16.67 -4.55
C LYS A 29 7.28 -15.35 -3.89
N GLU A 30 7.88 -14.45 -4.64
CA GLU A 30 8.18 -13.09 -4.17
C GLU A 30 6.90 -12.30 -3.90
N ILE A 31 5.90 -12.42 -4.78
CA ILE A 31 4.57 -11.82 -4.62
C ILE A 31 3.88 -12.35 -3.36
N ASP A 32 3.83 -13.67 -3.18
CA ASP A 32 3.21 -14.29 -2.01
C ASP A 32 3.92 -13.88 -0.72
N ARG A 33 5.26 -13.86 -0.73
CA ARG A 33 6.06 -13.39 0.40
C ARG A 33 5.79 -11.92 0.72
N LEU A 34 5.73 -11.05 -0.28
CA LEU A 34 5.46 -9.63 -0.06
C LEU A 34 4.04 -9.42 0.48
N THR A 35 3.05 -10.11 -0.08
CA THR A 35 1.65 -10.04 0.36
C THR A 35 1.53 -10.45 1.83
N GLN A 36 2.12 -11.59 2.21
CA GLN A 36 2.13 -12.05 3.60
C GLN A 36 2.80 -11.04 4.53
N ARG A 37 3.94 -10.47 4.12
CA ARG A 37 4.66 -9.47 4.93
C ARG A 37 3.87 -8.17 5.10
N LEU A 38 3.15 -7.73 4.08
CA LEU A 38 2.27 -6.57 4.16
C LEU A 38 1.10 -6.86 5.10
N GLU A 39 0.51 -8.05 5.01
CA GLU A 39 -0.54 -8.52 5.91
C GLU A 39 -0.08 -8.55 7.38
N ASP A 40 1.12 -9.10 7.65
CA ASP A 40 1.74 -9.12 8.97
C ASP A 40 1.97 -7.70 9.51
N ALA A 41 2.22 -6.74 8.62
CA ALA A 41 2.36 -5.31 8.91
C ALA A 41 1.00 -4.57 9.02
N ASN A 42 -0.12 -5.29 8.95
CA ASN A 42 -1.50 -4.77 8.97
C ASN A 42 -1.81 -3.84 7.78
N ILE A 43 -1.28 -4.18 6.60
CA ILE A 43 -1.52 -3.54 5.31
C ILE A 43 -2.08 -4.60 4.36
N ILE A 44 -3.37 -4.50 4.04
CA ILE A 44 -4.06 -5.52 3.24
C ILE A 44 -4.02 -5.14 1.76
N VAL A 45 -3.55 -6.06 0.92
CA VAL A 45 -3.50 -5.93 -0.53
C VAL A 45 -4.03 -7.20 -1.19
N ASP A 46 -4.41 -7.10 -2.46
CA ASP A 46 -4.75 -8.27 -3.27
C ASP A 46 -3.50 -9.13 -3.52
N ARG A 47 -3.67 -10.46 -3.63
CA ARG A 47 -2.56 -11.39 -3.87
C ARG A 47 -1.78 -11.09 -5.15
N GLY A 48 -2.40 -10.48 -6.16
CA GLY A 48 -1.72 -10.00 -7.37
C GLY A 48 -0.94 -8.68 -7.20
N ILE A 49 -0.70 -8.26 -5.95
CA ILE A 49 -0.11 -6.97 -5.58
C ILE A 49 -0.83 -5.79 -6.25
N ARG A 50 -2.16 -5.90 -6.29
CA ARG A 50 -3.06 -4.82 -6.71
C ARG A 50 -3.50 -4.05 -5.47
N ILE A 51 -3.23 -2.75 -5.49
CA ILE A 51 -3.49 -1.84 -4.38
C ILE A 51 -4.64 -0.92 -4.79
N GLY A 52 -5.72 -0.92 -4.00
CA GLY A 52 -6.88 -0.05 -4.20
C GLY A 52 -6.95 1.09 -3.19
N THR A 53 -7.38 2.27 -3.61
CA THR A 53 -7.52 3.45 -2.73
C THR A 53 -8.95 3.72 -2.25
N CYS A 54 -9.93 2.92 -2.69
CA CYS A 54 -11.35 3.16 -2.44
C CYS A 54 -11.70 3.21 -0.94
N GLU A 55 -11.30 2.20 -0.16
CA GLU A 55 -11.59 2.18 1.29
C GLU A 55 -10.92 3.34 2.00
N ALA A 56 -9.63 3.59 1.72
CA ALA A 56 -8.88 4.69 2.31
C ALA A 56 -9.54 6.05 2.04
N THR A 57 -9.94 6.29 0.80
CA THR A 57 -10.66 7.51 0.39
C THR A 57 -12.03 7.61 1.07
N ARG A 58 -12.76 6.50 1.16
CA ARG A 58 -14.07 6.42 1.84
C ARG A 58 -13.95 6.71 3.33
N ARG A 59 -12.81 6.40 3.94
CA ARG A 59 -12.48 6.76 5.34
C ARG A 59 -11.93 8.18 5.51
N GLY A 60 -11.77 8.92 4.42
CA GLY A 60 -11.37 10.32 4.42
C GLY A 60 -9.88 10.59 4.24
N MET A 61 -9.06 9.57 3.95
CA MET A 61 -7.64 9.78 3.65
C MET A 61 -7.46 10.64 2.38
N LYS A 62 -6.46 11.53 2.40
CA LYS A 62 -6.13 12.47 1.33
C LYS A 62 -4.77 12.15 0.70
N PRO A 63 -4.34 12.83 -0.39
CA PRO A 63 -3.04 12.54 -1.03
C PRO A 63 -1.85 12.55 -0.06
N LYS A 64 -1.80 13.50 0.89
CA LYS A 64 -0.75 13.54 1.92
C LYS A 64 -0.73 12.32 2.86
N ASP A 65 -1.89 11.70 3.07
CA ASP A 65 -1.97 10.46 3.85
C ASP A 65 -1.52 9.26 3.02
N MET A 66 -1.78 9.29 1.70
CA MET A 66 -1.28 8.28 0.77
C MET A 66 0.25 8.28 0.70
N ASP A 67 0.92 9.43 0.88
CA ASP A 67 2.39 9.48 1.00
C ASP A 67 2.90 8.65 2.18
N ARG A 68 2.19 8.69 3.31
CA ARG A 68 2.49 7.88 4.51
C ARG A 68 2.21 6.40 4.27
N VAL A 69 1.11 6.07 3.60
CA VAL A 69 0.81 4.68 3.20
C VAL A 69 1.90 4.14 2.27
N ALA A 70 2.32 4.93 1.27
CA ALA A 70 3.38 4.57 0.35
C ALA A 70 4.73 4.40 1.05
N GLU A 71 5.02 5.22 2.08
CA GLU A 71 6.20 5.06 2.92
C GLU A 71 6.18 3.71 3.66
N LEU A 72 5.10 3.38 4.37
CA LEU A 72 4.99 2.10 5.11
C LEU A 72 5.14 0.90 4.18
N ILE A 73 4.49 0.93 3.00
CA ILE A 73 4.60 -0.13 1.98
C ILE A 73 6.05 -0.24 1.49
N SER A 74 6.72 0.88 1.24
CA SER A 74 8.11 0.87 0.78
C SER A 74 9.07 0.31 1.84
N GLN A 75 8.81 0.55 3.13
CA GLN A 75 9.63 -0.02 4.21
C GLN A 75 9.52 -1.53 4.27
N VAL A 76 8.29 -2.08 4.16
CA VAL A 76 8.05 -3.53 4.12
C VAL A 76 8.71 -4.15 2.87
N TYR A 77 8.53 -3.53 1.70
CA TYR A 77 9.15 -3.96 0.45
C TYR A 77 10.68 -4.04 0.57
N LYS A 78 11.32 -3.03 1.17
CA LYS A 78 12.78 -2.95 1.37
C LYS A 78 13.35 -3.91 2.40
N GLY A 79 12.53 -4.73 3.05
CA GLY A 79 13.03 -5.70 4.01
C GLY A 79 12.79 -5.37 5.48
N THR A 80 12.13 -4.25 5.80
CA THR A 80 11.84 -3.91 7.21
C THR A 80 10.93 -4.95 7.84
N ASP A 81 11.20 -5.27 9.11
CA ASP A 81 10.41 -6.20 9.91
C ASP A 81 8.95 -5.72 10.06
N PRO A 82 7.95 -6.51 9.60
CA PRO A 82 6.53 -6.19 9.74
C PRO A 82 6.11 -5.85 11.18
N ALA A 83 6.73 -6.44 12.20
CA ALA A 83 6.41 -6.16 13.59
C ALA A 83 6.70 -4.70 14.00
N ARG A 84 7.66 -4.04 13.34
CA ARG A 84 7.96 -2.61 13.55
C ARG A 84 7.02 -1.69 12.79
N ILE A 85 6.46 -2.16 11.68
CA ILE A 85 5.55 -1.40 10.82
C ILE A 85 4.12 -1.48 11.32
N ARG A 86 3.70 -2.64 11.84
CA ARG A 86 2.33 -2.91 12.31
C ARG A 86 1.78 -1.84 13.27
N PRO A 87 2.51 -1.37 14.30
CA PRO A 87 2.02 -0.31 15.18
C PRO A 87 1.81 1.03 14.46
N GLN A 88 2.64 1.34 13.45
CA GLN A 88 2.55 2.57 12.66
C GLN A 88 1.34 2.51 11.72
N ALA A 89 1.16 1.41 10.98
CA ALA A 89 0.00 1.18 10.13
C ALA A 89 -1.31 1.21 10.93
N THR A 90 -1.33 0.56 12.09
CA THR A 90 -2.48 0.56 13.00
C THR A 90 -2.82 1.96 13.49
N ARG A 91 -1.80 2.75 13.88
CA ARG A 91 -1.99 4.14 14.33
C ARG A 91 -2.52 5.03 13.21
N LEU A 92 -1.98 4.88 12.00
CA LEU A 92 -2.47 5.60 10.82
C LEU A 92 -3.93 5.29 10.57
N ARG A 93 -4.32 4.01 10.48
CA ARG A 93 -5.71 3.59 10.27
C ARG A 93 -6.64 4.10 11.37
N ARG A 94 -6.22 4.10 12.63
CA ARG A 94 -7.04 4.57 13.77
C ARG A 94 -7.43 6.05 13.65
N GLY A 95 -6.63 6.87 12.96
CA GLY A 95 -6.97 8.27 12.69
C GLY A 95 -8.15 8.48 11.73
N PHE A 96 -8.57 7.44 11.00
CA PHE A 96 -9.62 7.50 9.98
C PHE A 96 -10.76 6.51 10.31
N SER A 97 -11.47 6.79 11.41
CA SER A 97 -12.51 5.89 11.96
C SER A 97 -13.89 6.05 11.30
N SER A 98 -14.18 7.19 10.69
CA SER A 98 -15.46 7.51 10.08
C SER A 98 -15.58 7.03 8.63
N ILE A 99 -16.81 6.84 8.15
CA ILE A 99 -17.12 6.63 6.74
C ILE A 99 -17.69 7.94 6.20
N LEU A 100 -17.09 8.46 5.13
CA LEU A 100 -17.50 9.67 4.44
C LEU A 100 -18.25 9.34 3.14
N TYR A 101 -18.94 10.34 2.60
CA TYR A 101 -19.63 10.32 1.30
C TYR A 101 -20.80 9.32 1.21
N ALA A 102 -21.45 9.04 2.36
CA ALA A 102 -22.62 8.16 2.50
C ALA A 102 -23.72 8.46 1.49
#